data_AF-A0A4Y2FT16-F1
#
_entry.id   AF-A0A4Y2FT16-F1
#
_cell.length_a   1.000
_cell.length_b   1.000
_cell.length_c   1.000
_cell.angle_alpha   90.00
_cell.angle_beta   90.00
_cell.angle_gamma   90.00
#
_symmetry.space_group_name_H-M   'P 1'
#
loop_
_entity.id
_entity.type
_entity.pdbx_description
1 polymer ?
#
loop_
_entity_poly.entity_id
_entity_poly.type
_entity_poly.pdbx_seq_one_letter_code
_entity_poly.pdbx_strand_id
1 'polypeptide(L)'
;MLVRFTELEMSIRTTIALLDKDVDVLLPEEWLLAQKIKLVLQPMKELTDFISGEKYPSASSVIIVIQGTQEDLKELKTKKENHAVFGLMESLESELDDARRIPGREQHIHKFNISGSTI
;
A
#
# COMPACT_ATOMS: atom_id res chain seq x y z
N MET A 1 -4.76 13.19 3.65
CA MET A 1 -6.10 13.59 4.18
C MET A 1 -6.50 12.76 5.39
N LEU A 2 -6.52 11.42 5.28
CA LEU A 2 -6.91 10.51 6.37
C LEU A 2 -6.13 10.74 7.68
N VAL A 3 -4.81 10.95 7.61
CA VAL A 3 -3.96 11.30 8.76
C VAL A 3 -4.53 12.50 9.54
N ARG A 4 -4.74 13.62 8.85
CA ARG A 4 -5.32 14.84 9.44
C ARG A 4 -6.72 14.59 9.99
N PHE A 5 -7.53 13.81 9.29
CA PHE A 5 -8.89 13.45 9.74
C PHE A 5 -8.85 12.69 11.08
N THR A 6 -7.99 11.68 11.19
CA THR A 6 -7.82 10.88 12.41
C THR A 6 -7.23 11.67 13.59
N GLU A 7 -6.35 12.64 13.33
CA GLU A 7 -5.78 13.52 14.37
C GLU A 7 -6.79 14.52 14.93
N LEU A 8 -7.81 14.87 14.14
CA LEU A 8 -8.85 15.81 14.51
C LEU A 8 -10.06 15.15 15.18
N GLU A 9 -10.02 13.84 15.48
CA GLU A 9 -11.17 13.08 16.01
C GLU A 9 -11.87 13.80 17.17
N MET A 10 -11.15 14.23 18.20
CA MET A 10 -11.74 14.90 19.36
C MET A 10 -12.36 16.25 19.00
N SER A 11 -11.71 17.01 18.12
CA SER A 11 -12.22 18.30 17.66
C SER A 11 -13.49 18.13 16.83
N ILE A 12 -13.50 17.11 15.96
CA ILE A 12 -14.66 16.75 15.13
C ILE A 12 -15.82 16.30 16.02
N ARG A 13 -15.60 15.37 16.96
CA ARG A 13 -16.63 14.89 17.89
C ARG A 13 -17.21 16.01 18.74
N THR A 14 -16.35 16.86 19.32
CA THR A 14 -16.80 18.01 20.13
C THR A 14 -17.61 18.99 19.30
N THR A 15 -17.15 19.30 18.10
CA THR A 15 -17.87 20.23 17.21
C THR A 15 -19.23 19.66 16.82
N ILE A 16 -19.30 18.37 16.46
CA ILE A 16 -20.57 17.72 16.10
C ILE A 16 -21.55 17.71 17.28
N ALA A 17 -21.07 17.47 18.50
CA ALA A 17 -21.92 17.53 19.70
C ALA A 17 -22.52 18.93 19.97
N LEU A 18 -21.93 19.99 19.42
CA LEU A 18 -22.43 21.37 19.52
C LEU A 18 -23.35 21.76 18.36
N LEU A 19 -23.47 20.93 17.32
CA LEU A 19 -24.33 21.22 16.18
C LEU A 19 -25.79 20.90 16.55
N ASP A 20 -26.68 21.86 16.36
CA ASP A 20 -28.14 21.66 16.42
C ASP A 20 -28.65 21.05 15.10
N LYS A 21 -28.03 19.95 14.69
CA LYS A 21 -28.41 19.16 13.52
C LYS A 21 -27.92 17.73 13.67
N ASP A 22 -28.75 16.78 13.25
CA ASP A 22 -28.32 15.40 13.10
C ASP A 22 -27.35 15.30 11.91
N VAL A 23 -26.16 14.80 12.19
CA VAL A 23 -25.13 14.50 11.20
C VAL A 23 -24.73 13.05 11.41
N ASP A 24 -24.57 12.31 10.32
CA ASP A 24 -24.03 10.95 10.40
C ASP A 24 -22.62 11.01 10.98
N VAL A 25 -22.42 10.32 12.10
CA VAL A 25 -21.15 10.25 12.80
C VAL A 25 -20.55 8.87 12.66
N LEU A 26 -19.23 8.82 12.51
CA LEU A 26 -18.51 7.57 12.61
C LEU A 26 -18.65 6.99 14.03
N LEU A 27 -19.00 5.72 14.08
CA LEU A 27 -19.02 4.91 15.29
C LEU A 27 -17.58 4.72 15.83
N PRO A 28 -17.39 4.45 17.13
CA PRO A 28 -16.06 4.23 17.71
C PRO A 28 -15.19 3.22 16.95
N GLU A 29 -15.80 2.13 16.46
CA GLU A 29 -15.13 1.11 15.66
C GLU A 29 -14.70 1.61 14.28
N GLU A 30 -15.43 2.55 13.68
CA GLU A 30 -15.09 3.14 12.38
C GLU A 30 -13.93 4.13 12.52
N TRP A 31 -13.85 4.86 13.64
CA TRP A 31 -12.67 5.66 13.98
C TRP A 31 -11.43 4.77 14.17
N LEU A 32 -11.57 3.66 14.89
CA LEU A 32 -10.48 2.69 15.04
C LEU A 32 -10.07 2.08 13.69
N LEU A 33 -11.03 1.79 12.83
CA LEU A 33 -10.78 1.32 11.46
C LEU A 33 -9.98 2.36 10.66
N ALA A 34 -10.36 3.64 10.72
CA ALA A 34 -9.64 4.72 10.05
C ALA A 34 -8.18 4.84 10.51
N GLN A 35 -7.92 4.66 11.81
CA GLN A 35 -6.55 4.62 12.37
C GLN A 35 -5.75 3.44 11.81
N LYS A 36 -6.38 2.27 11.67
CA LYS A 36 -5.73 1.08 11.09
C LYS A 36 -5.43 1.26 9.60
N ILE A 37 -6.38 1.80 8.84
CA ILE A 37 -6.20 2.10 7.41
C ILE A 37 -5.05 3.10 7.23
N LYS A 38 -4.93 4.11 8.10
CA LYS A 38 -3.78 5.03 8.10
C LYS A 38 -2.44 4.29 8.16
N LEU A 39 -2.31 3.27 9.01
CA LEU A 39 -1.08 2.48 9.10
C LEU A 39 -0.80 1.68 7.83
N VAL A 40 -1.84 1.05 7.25
CA VAL A 40 -1.71 0.28 6.00
C VAL A 40 -1.32 1.15 4.81
N LEU A 41 -1.83 2.37 4.74
CA LEU A 41 -1.54 3.29 3.64
C LEU A 41 -0.20 4.01 3.78
N GLN A 42 0.45 3.96 4.95
CA GLN A 42 1.71 4.66 5.18
C GLN A 42 2.85 4.15 4.26
N PRO A 43 3.09 2.83 4.11
CA PRO A 43 4.07 2.32 3.15
C PRO A 43 3.78 2.74 1.71
N MET A 44 2.50 2.81 1.31
CA MET A 44 2.12 3.26 -0.04
C MET A 44 2.46 4.73 -0.26
N LYS A 45 2.27 5.56 0.76
CA LYS A 45 2.64 6.99 0.71
C LYS A 45 4.14 7.13 0.54
N GLU A 46 4.93 6.40 1.30
CA GLU A 46 6.39 6.45 1.24
C GLU A 46 6.92 5.98 -0.12
N LEU A 47 6.39 4.88 -0.66
CA LEU A 47 6.66 4.43 -2.02
C LEU A 47 6.30 5.51 -3.06
N THR A 48 5.12 6.12 -2.94
CA THR A 48 4.65 7.16 -3.87
C THR A 48 5.51 8.40 -3.80
N ASP A 49 5.87 8.86 -2.61
CA ASP A 49 6.75 10.01 -2.39
C ASP A 49 8.15 9.75 -2.98
N PHE A 50 8.68 8.54 -2.82
CA PHE A 50 9.94 8.13 -3.43
C PHE A 50 9.87 8.19 -4.96
N ILE A 51 8.90 7.51 -5.58
CA ILE A 51 8.75 7.46 -7.03
C ILE A 51 8.49 8.85 -7.61
N SER A 52 7.66 9.66 -6.95
CA SER A 52 7.28 10.99 -7.43
C SER A 52 8.38 12.04 -7.20
N GLY A 53 9.25 11.83 -6.21
CA GLY A 53 10.38 12.70 -5.91
C GLY A 53 11.53 12.58 -6.91
N GLU A 54 11.64 11.44 -7.60
CA GLU A 54 12.63 11.21 -8.65
C GLU A 54 12.03 11.46 -10.04
N LYS A 55 12.66 12.34 -10.84
CA LYS A 55 12.21 12.60 -12.22
C LYS A 55 12.28 11.34 -13.11
N TYR A 56 13.28 10.49 -12.86
CA TYR A 56 13.51 9.24 -13.57
C TYR A 56 14.11 8.20 -12.60
N PRO A 57 13.28 7.51 -11.81
CA PRO A 57 13.78 6.54 -10.87
C PRO A 57 14.41 5.34 -11.59
N SER A 58 15.57 4.90 -11.10
CA SER A 58 16.25 3.74 -11.66
C SER A 58 15.45 2.46 -11.39
N ALA A 59 15.48 1.49 -12.32
CA ALA A 59 14.80 0.22 -12.10
C ALA A 59 15.29 -0.49 -10.82
N SER A 60 16.59 -0.41 -10.51
CA SER A 60 17.17 -0.96 -9.29
C SER A 60 16.62 -0.33 -8.01
N SER A 61 16.45 1.00 -7.99
CA SER A 61 15.90 1.68 -6.81
C SER A 61 14.41 1.37 -6.64
N VAL A 62 13.64 1.36 -7.73
CA VAL A 62 12.22 0.98 -7.70
C VAL A 62 12.03 -0.46 -7.20
N ILE A 63 12.83 -1.41 -7.66
CA ILE A 63 12.75 -2.81 -7.20
C ILE A 63 12.96 -2.91 -5.69
N ILE A 64 13.99 -2.24 -5.16
CA ILE A 64 14.31 -2.28 -3.72
C ILE A 64 13.18 -1.68 -2.89
N VAL A 65 12.65 -0.52 -3.30
CA VAL A 65 11.58 0.14 -2.54
C VAL A 65 10.29 -0.68 -2.58
N ILE A 66 9.91 -1.24 -3.74
CA ILE A 66 8.73 -2.13 -3.83
C ILE A 66 8.90 -3.34 -2.91
N GLN A 67 10.07 -3.97 -2.88
CA GLN A 67 10.33 -5.12 -2.00
C GLN A 67 10.18 -4.74 -0.52
N GLY A 68 10.78 -3.62 -0.08
CA GLY A 68 10.62 -3.14 1.28
C GLY A 68 9.16 -2.85 1.64
N THR A 69 8.42 -2.20 0.74
CA THR A 69 6.98 -1.94 0.92
C THR A 69 6.16 -3.24 1.05
N GLN A 70 6.49 -4.30 0.31
CA GLN A 70 5.85 -5.60 0.44
C GLN A 70 6.16 -6.27 1.79
N GLU A 71 7.37 -6.10 2.30
CA GLU A 71 7.77 -6.61 3.62
C GLU A 71 6.99 -5.88 4.72
N ASP A 72 6.88 -4.54 4.65
CA ASP A 72 6.09 -3.75 5.59
C ASP A 72 4.62 -4.20 5.63
N LEU A 73 3.99 -4.43 4.47
CA LEU A 73 2.61 -4.92 4.40
C LEU A 73 2.46 -6.32 5.03
N LYS A 74 3.42 -7.22 4.81
CA LYS A 74 3.42 -8.56 5.42
C LYS A 74 3.56 -8.50 6.94
N GLU A 75 4.41 -7.61 7.46
CA GLU A 75 4.55 -7.42 8.90
C GLU A 75 3.24 -6.92 9.53
N LEU A 76 2.55 -6.01 8.85
CA LEU A 76 1.27 -5.49 9.32
C LEU A 76 0.15 -6.55 9.35
N LYS A 77 0.24 -7.63 8.56
CA LYS A 77 -0.73 -8.76 8.57
C LYS A 77 -0.67 -9.65 9.81
N THR A 78 0.29 -9.48 10.72
CA THR A 78 0.61 -10.47 11.76
C THR A 78 -0.33 -10.52 12.99
N LYS A 79 -1.50 -9.86 12.99
CA LYS A 79 -2.44 -9.89 14.14
C LYS A 79 -3.91 -10.00 13.69
N LYS A 80 -4.82 -10.33 14.62
CA LYS A 80 -6.30 -10.35 14.47
C LYS A 80 -6.81 -8.98 13.96
N GLU A 81 -6.61 -8.71 12.68
CA GLU A 81 -7.03 -7.47 12.05
C GLU A 81 -8.50 -7.54 11.63
N ASN A 82 -9.10 -6.36 11.52
CA ASN A 82 -10.46 -6.27 11.00
C ASN A 82 -10.47 -6.76 9.54
N HIS A 83 -11.48 -7.54 9.14
CA HIS A 83 -11.60 -8.10 7.79
C HIS A 83 -11.47 -7.03 6.68
N ALA A 84 -11.97 -5.81 6.91
CA ALA A 84 -11.83 -4.72 5.95
C ALA A 84 -10.38 -4.25 5.78
N VAL A 85 -9.62 -4.17 6.89
CA VAL A 85 -8.18 -3.82 6.86
C VAL A 85 -7.39 -4.91 6.17
N PHE A 86 -7.71 -6.17 6.47
CA PHE A 86 -7.07 -7.31 5.84
C PHE A 86 -7.34 -7.35 4.33
N GLY A 87 -8.59 -7.16 3.89
CA GLY A 87 -8.93 -7.10 2.47
C GLY A 87 -8.25 -5.95 1.73
N LEU A 88 -8.06 -4.79 2.40
CA LEU A 88 -7.25 -3.69 1.84
C LEU A 88 -5.78 -4.11 1.67
N MET A 89 -5.18 -4.74 2.68
CA MET A 89 -3.80 -5.22 2.61
C MET A 89 -3.62 -6.25 1.48
N GLU A 90 -4.56 -7.19 1.32
CA GLU A 90 -4.53 -8.17 0.22
C GLU A 90 -4.64 -7.49 -1.15
N SER A 91 -5.53 -6.50 -1.29
CA SER A 91 -5.67 -5.76 -2.54
C SER A 91 -4.38 -5.03 -2.90
N LEU A 92 -3.76 -4.34 -1.93
CA LEU A 92 -2.50 -3.61 -2.15
C LEU A 92 -1.33 -4.55 -2.49
N GLU A 93 -1.22 -5.70 -1.83
CA GLU A 93 -0.19 -6.69 -2.16
C GLU A 93 -0.37 -7.25 -3.58
N SER A 94 -1.60 -7.56 -3.98
CA SER A 94 -1.89 -8.06 -5.34
C SER A 94 -1.47 -7.06 -6.41
N GLU A 95 -1.80 -5.77 -6.23
CA GLU A 95 -1.42 -4.71 -7.18
C GLU A 95 0.11 -4.54 -7.27
N LEU A 96 0.82 -4.66 -6.14
CA LEU A 96 2.29 -4.60 -6.13
C LEU A 96 2.94 -5.81 -6.82
N ASP A 97 2.37 -7.00 -6.67
CA ASP A 97 2.84 -8.21 -7.35
C ASP A 97 2.63 -8.12 -8.87
N ASP A 98 1.51 -7.56 -9.31
CA ASP A 98 1.23 -7.30 -10.72
C ASP A 98 2.15 -6.23 -11.32
N ALA A 99 2.45 -5.16 -10.57
CA ALA A 99 3.42 -4.15 -10.99
C ALA A 99 4.84 -4.71 -11.22
N ARG A 100 5.20 -5.80 -10.53
CA ARG A 100 6.49 -6.49 -10.72
C ARG A 100 6.52 -7.37 -11.98
N ARG A 101 5.37 -7.74 -12.53
CA ARG A 101 5.25 -8.52 -13.77
C ARG A 101 5.61 -7.63 -14.95
N ILE A 102 6.91 -7.46 -15.22
CA ILE A 102 7.39 -6.84 -16.47
C ILE A 102 6.95 -7.76 -17.63
N PRO A 103 6.04 -7.33 -18.52
CA PRO A 103 5.68 -8.14 -19.68
C PRO A 103 6.90 -8.21 -20.61
N GLY A 104 7.50 -9.39 -20.75
CA GLY A 104 8.58 -9.64 -21.72
C GLY A 104 9.78 -10.47 -21.27
N ARG A 105 9.93 -10.83 -19.98
CA ARG A 105 11.07 -11.67 -19.54
C ARG A 105 10.97 -13.16 -19.92
N GLU A 106 9.80 -13.64 -20.31
CA GLU A 106 9.62 -15.06 -20.68
C GLU A 106 10.07 -15.39 -22.11
N GLN A 107 10.34 -14.39 -22.97
CA GLN A 107 10.64 -14.64 -24.39
C GLN A 107 12.14 -14.69 -24.74
N HIS A 108 13.04 -14.34 -23.81
CA HIS A 108 14.48 -14.24 -24.11
C HIS A 108 15.34 -15.40 -23.61
N ILE A 109 14.80 -16.36 -22.86
CA ILE A 109 15.58 -17.50 -22.35
C ILE A 109 15.70 -18.63 -23.40
N HIS A 110 14.88 -18.65 -24.45
CA HIS A 110 14.89 -19.73 -25.45
C HIS A 110 15.78 -19.53 -26.69
N LYS A 111 16.59 -18.46 -26.79
CA LYS A 111 17.42 -18.20 -27.99
C LYS A 111 18.94 -18.31 -27.82
N PHE A 112 19.45 -18.75 -26.67
CA PHE A 112 20.89 -19.02 -26.48
C PHE A 112 21.22 -20.51 -26.37
N ASN A 113 20.60 -21.34 -27.21
CA ASN A 113 21.10 -22.68 -27.49
C ASN A 113 21.41 -22.81 -28.98
N ILE A 114 22.39 -22.03 -29.44
CA ILE A 114 22.99 -22.24 -30.75
C ILE A 114 24.27 -23.05 -30.52
N SER A 115 24.12 -24.36 -30.76
CA SER A 115 25.13 -25.24 -31.36
C SER A 115 26.57 -25.01 -30.90
N GLY A 116 26.93 -25.65 -29.80
CA GLY A 116 28.30 -26.02 -29.50
C GLY A 116 28.37 -27.52 -29.27
N SER A 117 28.37 -28.32 -30.35
CA SER A 117 28.94 -29.68 -30.37
C SER A 117 28.95 -30.26 -31.80
N THR A 118 30.06 -30.96 -32.08
CA THR A 118 30.31 -31.92 -33.18
C THR A 118 30.75 -31.24 -34.49
N ILE A 119 32.01 -31.30 -34.96
CA ILE A 119 33.12 -32.28 -34.89
C ILE A 119 34.45 -31.53 -34.77
#